data_AF-A0A819PVK9-F1
#
_entry.id   AF-A0A819PVK9-F1
#
_cell.length_a   1.000
_cell.length_b   1.000
_cell.length_c   1.000
_cell.angle_alpha   90.00
_cell.angle_beta   90.00
_cell.angle_gamma   90.00
#
_symmetry.space_group_name_H-M   'P 1'
#
loop_
_entity.id
_entity.type
_entity.pdbx_description
1 polymer ?
#
loop_
_entity_poly.entity_id
_entity_poly.type
_entity_poly.pdbx_seq_one_letter_code
_entity_poly.pdbx_strand_id
1 'polypeptide(L)'
;MMSGCYPLESILQTKLYCFYDQNCIDLNGNFTRLNMSTLAKSQYNLNSTIELILNNLMIEKYKSNLSYENYFNRCSPLSCSYSYIKTHDVTQTIISLISLYGGLVLITRCLAIIVVQIYKHKKNRVKPEALQ
;
A
#
# COMPACT_ATOMS: atom_id res chain seq x y z
N MET A 1 2.77 7.07 -27.92
CA MET A 1 2.45 5.82 -27.20
C MET A 1 2.34 6.16 -25.73
N MET A 2 1.15 6.04 -25.14
CA MET A 2 1.00 6.13 -23.68
C MET A 2 1.38 4.77 -23.12
N SER A 3 2.66 4.59 -22.82
CA SER A 3 3.14 3.48 -21.98
C SER A 3 3.08 3.97 -20.54
N GLY A 4 2.25 3.34 -19.71
CA GLY A 4 2.31 3.56 -18.26
C GLY A 4 3.69 3.16 -17.75
N CYS A 5 4.14 3.77 -16.64
CA CYS A 5 5.40 3.40 -16.02
C CYS A 5 5.33 1.97 -15.46
N TYR A 6 4.11 1.48 -15.19
CA TYR A 6 3.83 0.13 -14.74
C TYR A 6 2.90 -0.61 -15.72
N PRO A 7 3.04 -1.95 -15.86
CA PRO A 7 2.12 -2.77 -16.65
C PRO A 7 0.66 -2.61 -16.20
N LEU A 8 0.45 -2.44 -14.89
CA LEU A 8 -0.87 -2.23 -14.30
C LEU A 8 -1.51 -0.91 -14.78
N GLU A 9 -0.77 0.20 -14.78
CA GLU A 9 -1.27 1.49 -15.30
C GLU A 9 -1.67 1.39 -16.77
N SER A 10 -0.86 0.67 -17.55
CA SER A 10 -1.14 0.44 -18.97
C SER A 10 -2.44 -0.36 -19.17
N ILE A 11 -2.69 -1.35 -18.33
CA ILE A 11 -3.94 -2.14 -18.32
C ILE A 11 -5.13 -1.26 -17.93
N LEU A 12 -5.01 -0.44 -16.87
CA LEU A 12 -6.09 0.42 -16.40
C LEU A 12 -6.53 1.43 -17.47
N GLN A 13 -5.57 1.99 -18.20
CA GLN A 13 -5.82 2.94 -19.29
C GLN A 13 -6.35 2.29 -20.58
N THR A 14 -6.29 0.96 -20.69
CA THR A 14 -6.77 0.23 -21.86
C THR A 14 -8.31 0.16 -21.87
N LYS A 15 -8.90 0.25 -23.07
CA LYS A 15 -10.34 0.14 -23.28
C LYS A 15 -10.80 -1.32 -23.22
N LEU A 16 -11.99 -1.54 -22.69
CA LEU A 16 -12.57 -2.89 -22.50
C LEU A 16 -12.63 -3.68 -23.81
N TYR A 17 -12.95 -3.05 -24.95
CA TYR A 17 -13.02 -3.77 -26.23
C TYR A 17 -11.72 -4.48 -26.61
N CYS A 18 -10.58 -3.93 -26.17
CA CYS A 18 -9.26 -4.44 -26.50
C CYS A 18 -8.99 -5.83 -25.88
N PHE A 19 -9.75 -6.20 -24.85
CA PHE A 19 -9.69 -7.54 -24.24
C PHE A 19 -10.47 -8.59 -25.03
N TYR A 20 -11.33 -8.18 -25.95
CA TYR A 20 -12.21 -9.06 -26.73
C TYR A 20 -11.88 -9.05 -28.23
N ASP A 21 -11.01 -8.13 -28.69
CA ASP A 21 -10.55 -8.04 -30.07
C ASP A 21 -9.10 -8.54 -30.22
N GLN A 22 -8.89 -9.48 -31.14
CA GLN A 22 -7.57 -10.06 -31.43
C GLN A 22 -6.57 -9.01 -31.92
N ASN A 23 -7.03 -8.02 -32.71
CA ASN A 23 -6.15 -6.98 -33.27
C ASN A 23 -5.44 -6.14 -32.19
N CYS A 24 -5.97 -6.21 -30.98
CA CYS A 24 -5.52 -5.46 -29.83
C CYS A 24 -4.51 -6.24 -28.96
N ILE A 25 -4.68 -7.56 -28.86
CA ILE A 25 -3.89 -8.43 -27.99
C ILE A 25 -2.71 -9.04 -28.74
N ASP A 26 -2.92 -9.42 -30.00
CA ASP A 26 -1.94 -10.20 -30.76
C ASP A 26 -1.87 -9.72 -32.21
N LEU A 27 -0.67 -9.28 -32.60
CA LEU A 27 -0.36 -8.95 -33.99
C LEU A 27 -0.21 -10.23 -34.85
N ASN A 28 0.00 -11.39 -34.23
CA ASN A 28 0.25 -12.69 -34.88
C ASN A 28 -0.97 -13.64 -34.85
N GLY A 29 -2.09 -13.27 -34.23
CA GLY A 29 -3.39 -13.92 -34.41
C GLY A 29 -3.60 -15.29 -33.77
N ASN A 30 -2.82 -15.69 -32.76
CA ASN A 30 -2.90 -17.03 -32.17
C ASN A 30 -3.98 -17.19 -31.07
N PHE A 31 -4.55 -16.09 -30.57
CA PHE A 31 -5.61 -16.17 -29.56
C PHE A 31 -6.98 -16.42 -30.20
N THR A 32 -7.87 -17.16 -29.56
CA THR A 32 -9.24 -17.35 -30.05
C THR A 32 -10.09 -16.09 -29.88
N ARG A 33 -10.91 -15.75 -30.89
CA ARG A 33 -11.88 -14.64 -30.79
C ARG A 33 -12.87 -14.91 -29.66
N LEU A 34 -12.94 -14.01 -28.70
CA LEU A 34 -14.01 -14.01 -27.71
C LEU A 34 -15.26 -13.36 -28.32
N ASN A 35 -16.41 -14.02 -28.19
CA ASN A 35 -17.66 -13.50 -28.73
C ASN A 35 -18.15 -12.28 -27.92
N MET A 36 -18.06 -11.11 -28.56
CA MET A 36 -18.49 -9.81 -28.01
C MET A 36 -20.00 -9.71 -27.71
N SER A 37 -20.80 -10.65 -28.21
CA SER A 37 -22.26 -10.65 -28.07
C SER A 37 -22.75 -10.76 -26.62
N THR A 38 -21.91 -11.27 -25.69
CA THR A 38 -22.21 -11.29 -24.25
C THR A 38 -22.09 -9.90 -23.61
N LEU A 39 -21.25 -9.03 -24.16
CA LEU A 39 -20.92 -7.71 -23.62
C LEU A 39 -21.97 -6.64 -24.00
N ALA A 40 -22.79 -6.91 -25.03
CA ALA A 40 -23.90 -6.04 -25.43
C ALA A 40 -25.00 -5.88 -24.36
N LYS A 41 -25.05 -6.77 -23.36
CA LYS A 41 -25.98 -6.70 -22.22
C LYS A 41 -25.36 -6.09 -20.95
N SER A 42 -24.06 -5.74 -21.00
CA SER A 42 -23.39 -5.08 -19.88
C SER A 42 -23.88 -3.65 -19.73
N GLN A 43 -23.80 -3.12 -18.51
CA GLN A 43 -24.01 -1.69 -18.29
C GLN A 43 -22.84 -0.82 -18.78
N TYR A 44 -21.65 -1.43 -18.96
CA TYR A 44 -20.45 -0.71 -19.37
C TYR A 44 -20.33 -0.72 -20.90
N ASN A 45 -19.92 0.43 -21.45
CA ASN A 45 -19.66 0.53 -22.88
C ASN A 45 -18.33 -0.15 -23.22
N LEU A 46 -18.24 -0.73 -24.42
CA LEU A 46 -17.01 -1.32 -24.98
C LEU A 46 -15.85 -0.31 -25.05
N ASN A 47 -16.20 0.97 -25.19
CA ASN A 47 -15.23 2.07 -25.23
C ASN A 47 -14.80 2.57 -23.84
N SER A 48 -15.37 2.06 -22.75
CA SER A 48 -14.97 2.41 -21.39
C SER A 48 -13.59 1.84 -21.06
N THR A 49 -12.81 2.57 -20.26
CA THR A 49 -11.51 2.09 -19.73
C THR A 49 -11.71 1.11 -18.59
N ILE A 50 -10.74 0.21 -18.39
CA ILE A 50 -10.77 -0.73 -17.26
C ILE A 50 -10.76 0.01 -15.92
N GLU A 51 -10.02 1.11 -15.83
CA GLU A 51 -10.01 1.96 -14.63
C GLU A 51 -11.42 2.38 -14.21
N LEU A 52 -12.26 2.82 -15.15
CA LEU A 52 -13.62 3.24 -14.85
C LEU A 52 -14.49 2.07 -14.34
N ILE A 53 -14.28 0.88 -14.90
CA ILE A 53 -15.01 -0.33 -14.49
C ILE A 53 -14.59 -0.74 -13.07
N LEU A 54 -13.29 -0.70 -12.77
CA LEU A 54 -12.74 -1.00 -11.44
C LEU A 54 -13.17 0.01 -10.38
N ASN A 55 -13.19 1.30 -10.71
CA ASN A 55 -13.68 2.35 -9.80
C ASN A 55 -15.16 2.15 -9.45
N ASN A 56 -15.93 1.52 -10.35
CA ASN A 56 -17.32 1.15 -10.12
C ASN A 56 -17.47 -0.28 -9.57
N LEU A 57 -16.40 -0.85 -9.00
CA LEU A 57 -16.36 -2.19 -8.39
C LEU A 57 -16.82 -3.31 -9.34
N MET A 58 -16.80 -3.05 -10.66
CA MET A 58 -17.31 -3.96 -11.69
C MET A 58 -18.78 -4.38 -11.49
N ILE A 59 -19.60 -3.57 -10.79
CA ILE A 59 -20.97 -3.95 -10.40
C ILE A 59 -21.93 -3.79 -11.57
N GLU A 60 -22.23 -4.85 -12.32
CA GLU A 60 -23.13 -4.82 -13.49
C GLU A 60 -24.56 -4.32 -13.23
N LYS A 61 -25.20 -4.76 -12.15
CA LYS A 61 -26.56 -4.35 -11.77
C LYS A 61 -26.75 -4.41 -10.27
N TYR A 62 -27.27 -3.34 -9.70
CA TYR A 62 -27.73 -3.33 -8.31
C TYR A 62 -29.11 -4.00 -8.23
N LYS A 63 -29.23 -5.03 -7.39
CA LYS A 63 -30.54 -5.57 -7.02
C LYS A 63 -30.98 -4.89 -5.72
N SER A 64 -32.03 -4.06 -5.81
CA SER A 64 -32.62 -3.38 -4.65
C SER A 64 -33.51 -4.28 -3.80
N ASN A 65 -34.08 -5.34 -4.39
CA ASN A 65 -34.93 -6.30 -3.68
C ASN A 65 -34.15 -7.59 -3.37
N LEU A 66 -33.18 -7.50 -2.46
CA LEU A 66 -32.42 -8.64 -1.94
C LEU A 66 -32.88 -8.94 -0.51
N SER A 67 -33.26 -10.19 -0.24
CA SER A 67 -33.43 -10.66 1.13
C SER A 67 -32.04 -10.93 1.72
N TYR A 68 -31.63 -10.09 2.66
CA TYR A 68 -30.38 -10.26 3.40
C TYR A 68 -30.35 -11.59 4.16
N GLU A 69 -31.49 -12.03 4.69
CA GLU A 69 -31.62 -13.31 5.37
C GLU A 69 -31.26 -14.49 4.44
N ASN A 70 -31.82 -14.52 3.23
CA ASN A 70 -31.47 -15.53 2.24
C ASN A 70 -30.01 -15.45 1.78
N TYR A 71 -29.44 -14.24 1.71
CA TYR A 71 -28.04 -14.05 1.38
C TYR A 71 -27.12 -14.63 2.46
N PHE A 72 -27.34 -14.27 3.72
CA PHE A 72 -26.55 -14.78 4.84
C PHE A 72 -26.74 -16.29 5.06
N ASN A 73 -27.95 -16.82 4.88
CA ASN A 73 -28.20 -18.26 4.95
C ASN A 73 -27.42 -19.04 3.87
N ARG A 74 -27.31 -18.50 2.65
CA ARG A 74 -26.50 -19.11 1.58
C ARG A 74 -25.00 -18.97 1.82
N CYS A 75 -24.59 -17.83 2.37
CA CYS A 75 -23.20 -17.53 2.65
C CYS A 75 -22.76 -17.99 4.04
N SER A 76 -23.57 -18.76 4.77
CA SER A 76 -23.28 -19.22 6.13
C SER A 76 -22.04 -20.11 6.14
N PRO A 77 -20.87 -19.60 6.54
CA PRO A 77 -19.67 -20.41 6.54
C PRO A 77 -19.80 -21.46 7.64
N LEU A 78 -19.34 -22.69 7.38
CA LEU A 78 -19.32 -23.76 8.37
C LEU A 78 -18.42 -23.42 9.58
N SER A 79 -17.43 -22.57 9.36
CA SER A 79 -16.48 -22.13 10.38
C SER A 79 -16.13 -20.66 10.16
N CYS A 80 -16.27 -19.84 11.20
CA CYS A 80 -15.78 -18.47 11.18
C CYS A 80 -14.29 -18.46 11.54
N SER A 81 -13.45 -17.96 10.62
CA SER A 81 -12.06 -17.63 10.94
C SER A 81 -12.00 -16.17 11.36
N TYR A 82 -11.77 -15.91 12.64
CA TYR A 82 -11.42 -14.58 13.10
C TYR A 82 -9.88 -14.44 13.05
N SER A 83 -9.39 -13.32 12.55
CA SER A 83 -7.99 -12.94 12.72
C SER A 83 -7.88 -12.02 13.92
N TYR A 84 -7.27 -12.50 15.01
CA TYR A 84 -6.84 -11.57 16.06
C TYR A 84 -5.63 -10.81 15.52
N ILE A 85 -5.82 -9.53 15.23
CA ILE A 85 -4.72 -8.60 15.02
C ILE A 85 -4.03 -8.47 16.38
N LYS A 86 -2.96 -9.24 16.61
CA LYS A 86 -2.15 -9.10 17.82
C LYS A 86 -1.50 -7.71 17.80
N THR A 87 -2.03 -6.80 18.59
CA THR A 87 -1.52 -5.43 18.75
C THR A 87 -0.21 -5.36 19.52
N HIS A 88 0.23 -6.48 20.14
CA HIS A 88 1.47 -6.57 20.89
C HIS A 88 2.29 -7.77 20.43
N ASP A 89 3.21 -7.51 19.51
CA ASP A 89 4.26 -8.46 19.16
C ASP A 89 5.36 -8.39 20.23
N VAL A 90 5.71 -9.53 20.83
CA VAL A 90 6.80 -9.65 21.82
C VAL A 90 8.11 -9.08 21.26
N THR A 91 8.30 -9.20 19.94
CA THR A 91 9.43 -8.65 19.21
C THR A 91 9.52 -7.13 19.35
N GLN A 92 8.38 -6.43 19.29
CA GLN A 92 8.32 -4.97 19.41
C GLN A 92 8.72 -4.52 20.82
N THR A 93 8.31 -5.25 21.86
CA THR A 93 8.72 -4.98 23.24
C THR A 93 10.23 -5.11 23.43
N ILE A 94 10.83 -6.17 22.88
CA ILE A 94 12.28 -6.39 22.97
C ILE A 94 13.05 -5.27 22.27
N ILE A 95 12.63 -4.89 21.06
CA ILE A 95 13.25 -3.79 20.31
C ILE A 95 13.19 -2.49 21.10
N SER A 96 12.03 -2.15 21.68
CA SER A 96 11.88 -0.94 22.48
C SER A 96 12.82 -0.90 23.69
N LEU A 97 13.02 -2.02 24.39
CA LEU A 97 13.96 -2.10 25.51
C LEU A 97 15.40 -1.85 25.04
N ILE A 98 15.83 -2.51 23.96
CA ILE A 98 17.18 -2.35 23.39
C ILE A 98 17.41 -0.89 22.98
N SER A 99 16.43 -0.27 22.29
CA SER A 99 16.51 1.13 21.87
C SER A 99 16.59 2.09 23.05
N LEU A 100 15.84 1.83 24.12
CA LEU A 100 15.84 2.68 25.31
C LEU A 100 17.20 2.62 26.03
N TYR A 101 17.74 1.41 26.26
CA TYR A 101 19.06 1.26 26.85
C TYR A 101 20.17 1.84 25.96
N GLY A 102 20.15 1.54 24.66
CA GLY A 102 21.13 2.05 23.70
C GLY A 102 21.12 3.58 23.63
N GLY A 103 19.93 4.18 23.56
CA GLY A 103 19.75 5.63 23.55
C GLY A 103 20.25 6.29 24.83
N LEU A 104 19.91 5.73 26.00
CA LEU A 104 20.33 6.27 27.29
C LEU A 104 21.86 6.32 27.44
N VAL A 105 22.54 5.24 27.03
CA VAL A 105 24.01 5.17 27.08
C VAL A 105 24.65 6.20 26.15
N LEU A 106 24.11 6.34 24.93
CA LEU A 106 24.63 7.28 23.95
C LEU A 106 24.46 8.74 24.41
N ILE A 107 23.26 9.09 24.89
CA ILE A 107 22.93 10.43 25.40
C ILE A 107 23.86 10.78 26.57
N THR A 108 24.04 9.87 27.51
CA THR A 108 24.90 10.09 28.68
C THR A 108 26.35 10.37 28.28
N ARG A 109 26.89 9.64 27.29
CA ARG A 109 28.25 9.89 26.76
C ARG A 109 28.36 11.24 26.06
N CYS A 110 27.37 11.59 25.23
CA CYS A 110 27.33 12.90 24.56
C CYS A 110 27.28 14.04 25.58
N LEU A 111 26.43 13.94 26.61
CA LEU A 111 26.35 14.92 27.69
C LEU A 111 27.68 15.07 28.43
N ALA A 112 28.36 13.97 28.76
CA ALA A 112 29.65 14.02 29.43
C ALA A 112 30.71 14.78 28.59
N ILE A 113 30.80 14.52 27.29
CA ILE A 113 31.73 15.23 26.39
C ILE A 113 31.39 16.73 26.33
N ILE A 114 30.11 17.07 26.18
CA ILE A 114 29.65 18.46 26.11
C ILE A 114 30.00 19.22 27.41
N VAL A 115 29.73 18.62 28.56
CA VAL A 115 30.04 19.21 29.88
C VAL A 115 31.54 19.46 30.03
N VAL A 116 32.39 18.50 29.63
CA VAL A 116 33.85 18.66 29.67
C VAL A 116 34.33 19.77 28.73
N GLN A 117 33.78 19.86 27.52
CA GLN A 117 34.11 20.92 26.58
C GLN A 117 33.72 22.31 27.10
N ILE A 118 32.52 22.44 27.66
CA ILE A 118 32.04 23.69 28.29
C ILE A 118 32.97 24.08 29.45
N TYR A 119 33.34 23.13 30.31
CA TYR A 119 34.25 23.37 31.42
C TYR A 119 35.63 23.84 30.94
N LYS A 120 36.21 23.19 29.92
CA LYS A 120 37.49 23.58 29.32
C LYS A 120 37.41 24.97 28.69
N HIS A 121 36.34 25.28 27.95
CA HIS A 121 36.15 26.61 27.37
C HIS A 121 36.02 27.69 28.45
N LYS A 122 35.29 27.43 29.53
CA LYS A 122 35.15 28.37 30.65
C LYS A 122 36.47 28.58 31.39
N LYS A 123 37.26 27.52 31.62
CA LYS A 123 38.59 27.61 32.23
C LYS A 123 39.60 28.37 31.38
N ASN A 124 39.62 28.13 30.06
CA ASN A 124 40.51 28.82 29.13
C ASN A 124 40.16 30.31 28.94
N ARG A 125 38.89 30.70 29.10
CA ARG A 125 38.49 32.12 29.14
C ARG A 125 38.91 32.85 30.42
N VAL A 126 39.14 32.14 31.52
CA VAL A 126 39.54 32.73 32.82
C VAL A 126 41.07 32.80 32.99
N LYS A 127 41.85 32.06 32.17
CA LYS A 127 43.31 32.02 32.26
C LYS A 127 44.07 32.52 31.00
N PRO A 128 43.80 33.73 30.46
CA PRO A 128 44.69 34.33 29.47
C PRO A 128 45.50 35.56 29.97
N GLU A 129 45.78 35.73 31.27
CA GLU A 129 46.62 36.86 31.77
C GLU A 129 47.48 36.53 33.01
N ALA A 130 48.14 35.36 33.04
CA ALA A 130 49.05 35.02 34.14
C ALA A 130 50.37 34.40 33.65
N LEU A 131 50.88 34.89 32.52
CA LEU A 131 52.24 34.63 32.06
C LEU A 131 52.73 35.85 31.26
N GLN A 132 52.92 36.94 31.99
CA GLN A 132 53.76 38.07 31.62
C GLN A 132 54.70 38.35 32.79
#